data_AF-A0A1Q9E0U3-F1
#
_entry.id   AF-A0A1Q9E0U3-F1
#
_cell.length_a   1.000
_cell.length_b   1.000
_cell.length_c   1.000
_cell.angle_alpha   90.00
_cell.angle_beta   90.00
_cell.angle_gamma   90.00
#
_symmetry.space_group_name_H-M   'P 1'
#
loop_
_entity.id
_entity.type
_entity.pdbx_description
1 polymer ?
#
loop_
_entity_poly.entity_id
_entity_poly.type
_entity_poly.pdbx_seq_one_letter_code
_entity_poly.pdbx_strand_id
1 'polypeptide(L)'
;MQLWCVEALLDTGFMTCRGYVVFEMPSKEQLQLLHKSNDTVSTVMYWIIWDLADAMKDIDVAPPIQSRMYQELSNGMLGFNNCLKIADVPFPLPFAQLLGLLLMAFSLLIPIYVIVFTGSYVVGPILCFFLFESLWCLNEVAKELENPFGQDTNDISLTDFHMRFVDALDDVSWSEQQAMLRQNFFGADEGPPAPLPMDPAAHGVELLPAKEVGMRI
;
A
#
# COMPACT_ATOMS: atom_id res chain seq x y z
N MET A 1 21.84 -4.28 -25.59
CA MET A 1 21.16 -5.38 -24.87
C MET A 1 19.81 -4.93 -24.29
N GLN A 2 19.04 -4.12 -25.04
CA GLN A 2 17.75 -3.56 -24.60
C GLN A 2 16.61 -3.80 -25.61
N LEU A 3 16.89 -4.43 -26.76
CA LEU A 3 15.90 -4.67 -27.82
C LEU A 3 15.39 -6.12 -27.85
N TRP A 4 16.14 -7.08 -27.30
CA TRP A 4 15.74 -8.50 -27.27
C TRP A 4 14.70 -8.87 -26.22
N CYS A 5 14.35 -7.95 -25.30
CA CYS A 5 13.37 -8.22 -24.24
C CYS A 5 11.93 -7.82 -24.62
N VAL A 6 11.72 -7.12 -25.74
CA VAL A 6 10.39 -6.66 -26.17
C VAL A 6 9.68 -7.70 -27.04
N GLU A 7 10.42 -8.50 -27.80
CA GLU A 7 9.84 -9.48 -28.74
C GLU A 7 9.43 -10.82 -28.10
N ALA A 8 9.99 -11.19 -26.94
CA ALA A 8 9.68 -12.46 -26.28
C ALA A 8 8.42 -12.44 -25.38
N LEU A 9 7.71 -11.30 -25.32
CA LEU A 9 6.64 -11.04 -24.34
C LEU A 9 5.22 -11.01 -24.94
N LEU A 10 5.07 -11.24 -26.25
CA LEU A 10 3.79 -11.08 -26.95
C LEU A 10 2.87 -12.33 -27.01
N ASP A 11 3.31 -13.50 -26.54
CA ASP A 11 2.63 -14.78 -26.84
C ASP A 11 1.78 -15.39 -25.71
N THR A 12 1.70 -14.75 -24.54
CA THR A 12 0.81 -15.17 -23.45
C THR A 12 0.10 -13.94 -22.92
N GLY A 13 -1.22 -13.86 -23.11
CA GLY A 13 -2.08 -12.69 -22.90
C GLY A 13 -2.20 -12.13 -21.47
N PHE A 14 -1.17 -12.28 -20.64
CA PHE A 14 -0.96 -11.57 -19.38
C PHE A 14 0.55 -11.27 -19.28
N MET A 15 0.92 -10.00 -19.45
CA MET A 15 2.32 -9.57 -19.31
C MET A 15 2.57 -9.09 -17.88
N THR A 16 3.14 -9.96 -17.04
CA THR A 16 3.67 -9.56 -15.73
C THR A 16 4.89 -8.66 -15.91
N CYS A 17 4.68 -7.35 -15.97
CA CYS A 17 5.76 -6.39 -15.81
C CYS A 17 6.00 -6.18 -14.31
N ARG A 18 7.08 -6.77 -13.79
CA ARG A 18 7.59 -6.52 -12.42
C ARG A 18 6.72 -7.04 -11.26
N GLY A 19 5.98 -8.14 -11.48
CA GLY A 19 5.18 -8.81 -10.44
C GLY A 19 3.75 -8.28 -10.27
N TYR A 20 3.31 -7.35 -11.12
CA TYR A 20 1.95 -6.80 -11.11
C TYR A 20 1.11 -7.44 -12.22
N VAL A 21 -0.13 -7.82 -11.91
CA VAL A 21 -1.14 -8.20 -12.91
C VAL A 21 -1.65 -6.92 -13.56
N VAL A 22 -1.30 -6.70 -14.82
CA VAL A 22 -1.74 -5.53 -15.60
C VAL A 22 -2.63 -6.04 -16.72
N PHE A 23 -3.90 -5.64 -16.73
CA PHE A 23 -4.86 -6.04 -17.77
C PHE A 23 -4.43 -5.52 -19.15
N GLU A 24 -3.98 -4.28 -19.23
CA GLU A 24 -3.41 -3.69 -20.45
C GLU A 24 -2.42 -2.57 -20.08
N MET A 25 -1.32 -2.45 -20.83
CA MET A 25 -0.40 -1.33 -20.63
C MET A 25 -0.99 -0.03 -21.17
N PRO A 26 -0.79 1.11 -20.48
CA PRO A 26 -1.19 2.42 -21.00
C PRO A 26 -0.56 2.69 -22.37
N SER A 27 -1.30 3.37 -23.24
CA SER A 27 -0.79 3.79 -24.55
C SER A 27 0.45 4.68 -24.39
N LYS A 28 1.31 4.71 -25.41
CA LYS A 28 2.53 5.55 -25.41
C LYS A 28 2.21 7.03 -25.21
N GLU A 29 1.07 7.49 -25.70
CA GLU A 29 0.62 8.88 -25.56
C GLU A 29 0.19 9.19 -24.12
N GLN A 30 -0.58 8.29 -23.47
CA GLN A 30 -0.93 8.42 -22.06
C GLN A 30 0.32 8.44 -21.17
N LEU A 31 1.30 7.57 -21.44
CA LEU A 31 2.55 7.56 -20.69
C LEU A 31 3.31 8.89 -20.83
N GLN A 32 3.37 9.45 -22.04
CA GLN A 32 4.00 10.77 -22.27
C GLN A 32 3.27 11.90 -21.54
N LEU A 33 1.93 11.88 -21.53
CA LEU A 33 1.12 12.84 -20.77
C LEU A 33 1.38 12.73 -19.27
N LEU A 34 1.47 11.51 -18.75
CA LEU A 34 1.77 11.25 -17.34
C LEU A 34 3.14 11.80 -16.95
N HIS A 35 4.18 11.53 -17.75
CA HIS A 35 5.53 12.07 -17.50
C HIS A 35 5.61 13.60 -17.55
N LYS A 36 4.73 14.24 -18.32
CA LYS A 36 4.66 15.72 -18.41
C LYS A 36 3.87 16.35 -17.27
N SER A 37 2.99 15.59 -16.61
CA SER A 37 2.11 16.10 -15.56
C SER A 37 2.88 16.42 -14.26
N ASN A 38 2.47 17.49 -13.57
CA ASN A 38 3.02 17.84 -12.26
C ASN A 38 2.43 16.97 -11.14
N ASP A 39 1.16 16.61 -11.27
CA ASP A 39 0.47 15.68 -10.38
C ASP A 39 -0.07 14.52 -11.22
N THR A 40 0.66 13.40 -11.17
CA THR A 40 0.35 12.18 -11.91
C THR A 40 -0.91 11.52 -11.40
N VAL A 41 -1.18 11.58 -10.09
CA VAL A 41 -2.33 10.93 -9.45
C VAL A 41 -3.62 11.63 -9.86
N SER A 42 -3.65 12.97 -9.79
CA SER A 42 -4.81 13.75 -10.25
C SER A 42 -5.09 13.56 -11.75
N THR A 43 -4.03 13.40 -12.56
CA THR A 43 -4.17 13.14 -14.00
C THR A 43 -4.83 11.80 -14.28
N VAL A 44 -4.38 10.73 -13.62
CA VAL A 44 -4.99 9.38 -13.76
C VAL A 44 -6.43 9.38 -13.27
N MET A 45 -6.71 10.05 -12.15
CA MET A 45 -8.07 10.13 -11.60
C MET A 45 -9.02 10.89 -12.50
N TYR A 46 -8.55 11.93 -13.20
CA TYR A 46 -9.32 12.59 -14.23
C TYR A 46 -9.69 11.63 -15.37
N TRP A 47 -8.77 10.78 -15.84
CA TRP A 47 -9.07 9.78 -16.86
C TRP A 47 -10.13 8.77 -16.40
N ILE A 48 -9.99 8.25 -15.18
CA ILE A 48 -10.99 7.33 -14.59
C ILE A 48 -12.38 7.98 -14.52
N ILE A 49 -12.46 9.23 -14.08
CA ILE A 49 -13.73 9.97 -14.02
C ILE A 49 -14.31 10.21 -15.41
N TRP A 50 -13.46 10.50 -16.40
CA TRP A 50 -13.88 10.72 -17.78
C TRP A 50 -14.43 9.43 -18.41
N ASP A 51 -13.76 8.30 -18.23
CA ASP A 51 -14.20 6.98 -18.69
C ASP A 51 -15.51 6.58 -18.00
N LEU A 52 -15.62 6.81 -16.69
CA LEU A 52 -16.85 6.58 -15.93
C LEU A 52 -18.01 7.43 -16.49
N ALA A 53 -17.77 8.71 -16.79
CA ALA A 53 -18.78 9.59 -17.34
C ALA A 53 -19.25 9.18 -18.73
N ASP A 54 -18.37 8.59 -19.54
CA ASP A 54 -18.73 8.04 -20.84
C ASP A 54 -19.59 6.78 -20.69
N ALA A 55 -19.17 5.84 -19.84
CA ALA A 55 -19.89 4.59 -19.57
C ALA A 55 -21.29 4.82 -18.99
N MET A 56 -21.48 5.86 -18.17
CA MET A 56 -22.78 6.16 -17.55
C MET A 56 -23.86 6.60 -18.52
N LYS A 57 -23.52 6.99 -19.76
CA LYS A 57 -24.51 7.33 -20.80
C LYS A 57 -25.36 6.12 -21.20
N ASP A 58 -24.80 4.92 -21.08
CA ASP A 58 -25.41 3.66 -21.51
C ASP A 58 -26.07 2.89 -20.36
N ILE A 59 -25.98 3.39 -19.12
CA ILE A 59 -26.54 2.74 -17.93
C ILE A 59 -27.95 3.28 -17.65
N ASP A 60 -28.97 2.42 -17.79
CA ASP A 60 -30.38 2.73 -17.48
C ASP A 60 -30.66 2.65 -15.96
N VAL A 61 -30.06 3.57 -15.20
CA VAL A 61 -30.21 3.68 -13.74
C VAL A 61 -30.49 5.13 -13.37
N ALA A 62 -31.31 5.36 -12.33
CA ALA A 62 -31.65 6.72 -11.91
C ALA A 62 -30.40 7.56 -11.51
N PRO A 63 -30.37 8.87 -11.84
CA PRO A 63 -29.23 9.75 -11.57
C PRO A 63 -28.68 9.75 -10.13
N PRO A 64 -29.49 9.62 -9.06
CA PRO A 64 -28.99 9.56 -7.69
C PRO A 64 -28.20 8.29 -7.33
N ILE A 65 -28.38 7.20 -8.07
CA ILE A 65 -27.62 5.96 -7.88
C ILE A 65 -26.30 6.06 -8.66
N GLN A 66 -26.41 6.53 -9.90
CA GLN A 66 -25.28 6.88 -10.77
C GLN A 66 -24.26 7.80 -10.06
N SER A 67 -24.71 8.81 -9.33
CA SER A 67 -23.82 9.73 -8.60
C SER A 67 -23.01 9.09 -7.47
N ARG A 68 -23.42 7.93 -6.95
CA ARG A 68 -22.68 7.20 -5.90
C ARG A 68 -21.31 6.72 -6.36
N MET A 69 -21.18 6.37 -7.65
CA MET A 69 -19.89 5.93 -8.20
C MET A 69 -18.83 7.05 -8.12
N TYR A 70 -19.22 8.29 -8.43
CA TYR A 70 -18.33 9.45 -8.26
C TYR A 70 -18.01 9.75 -6.79
N GLN A 71 -18.94 9.48 -5.88
CA GLN A 71 -18.70 9.65 -4.44
C GLN A 71 -17.61 8.69 -3.95
N GLU A 72 -17.62 7.43 -4.37
CA GLU A 72 -16.58 6.47 -4.00
C GLU A 72 -15.20 6.85 -4.55
N LEU A 73 -15.13 7.34 -5.79
CA LEU A 73 -13.87 7.89 -6.34
C LEU A 73 -13.39 9.11 -5.55
N SER A 74 -14.30 9.99 -5.15
CA SER A 74 -13.99 11.14 -4.29
C SER A 74 -13.49 10.72 -2.90
N ASN A 75 -14.10 9.68 -2.31
CA ASN A 75 -13.66 9.10 -1.05
C ASN A 75 -12.24 8.52 -1.16
N GLY A 76 -11.93 7.84 -2.26
CA GLY A 76 -10.57 7.37 -2.55
C GLY A 76 -9.55 8.51 -2.61
N MET A 77 -9.90 9.60 -3.29
CA MET A 77 -9.06 10.80 -3.35
C MET A 77 -8.91 11.50 -2.00
N LEU A 78 -9.95 11.53 -1.18
CA LEU A 78 -9.87 12.04 0.19
C LEU A 78 -8.89 11.21 1.04
N GLY A 79 -8.93 9.89 0.91
CA GLY A 79 -7.96 8.98 1.55
C GLY A 79 -6.53 9.28 1.13
N PHE A 80 -6.28 9.37 -0.19
CA PHE A 80 -4.96 9.74 -0.73
C PHE A 80 -4.45 11.08 -0.17
N ASN A 81 -5.28 12.12 -0.19
CA ASN A 81 -4.90 13.44 0.35
C ASN A 81 -4.62 13.41 1.86
N ASN A 82 -5.28 12.54 2.63
CA ASN A 82 -4.98 12.39 4.05
C ASN A 82 -3.61 11.72 4.28
N CYS A 83 -3.25 10.73 3.46
CA CYS A 83 -1.90 10.17 3.48
C CYS A 83 -0.85 11.21 3.07
N LEU A 84 -1.14 12.01 2.03
CA LEU A 84 -0.26 13.07 1.56
C LEU A 84 0.02 14.11 2.66
N LYS A 85 -0.98 14.49 3.46
CA LYS A 85 -0.76 15.39 4.62
C LYS A 85 0.23 14.82 5.63
N ILE A 86 0.21 13.51 5.87
CA ILE A 86 1.15 12.87 6.79
C ILE A 86 2.55 12.85 6.18
N ALA A 87 2.66 12.59 4.87
CA ALA A 87 3.94 12.58 4.18
C ALA A 87 4.57 13.98 4.02
N ASP A 88 3.76 15.02 3.75
CA ASP A 88 4.24 16.36 3.40
C ASP A 88 4.47 17.27 4.62
N VAL A 89 3.93 16.91 5.79
CA VAL A 89 4.04 17.71 7.02
C VAL A 89 5.06 17.04 7.97
N PRO A 90 6.37 17.32 7.80
CA PRO A 90 7.39 16.74 8.66
C PRO A 90 7.29 17.28 10.10
N PHE A 91 7.88 16.57 11.05
CA PHE A 91 7.93 17.04 12.43
C PHE A 91 8.67 18.39 12.51
N PRO A 92 8.18 19.35 13.30
CA PRO A 92 8.78 20.68 13.30
C PRO A 92 10.23 20.66 13.84
N LEU A 93 11.18 21.09 12.99
CA LEU A 93 12.61 21.11 13.30
C LEU A 93 12.98 21.74 14.67
N PRO A 94 12.37 22.86 15.11
CA PRO A 94 12.71 23.44 16.42
C PRO A 94 12.45 22.49 17.60
N PHE A 95 11.41 21.64 17.51
CA PHE A 95 11.13 20.65 18.52
C PHE A 95 12.15 19.51 18.51
N ALA A 96 12.54 19.04 17.32
CA ALA A 96 13.58 18.01 17.18
C ALA A 96 14.92 18.49 17.76
N GLN A 97 15.28 19.75 17.50
CA GLN A 97 16.49 20.37 18.04
C GLN A 97 16.44 20.48 19.57
N LEU A 98 15.32 20.95 20.12
CA LEU A 98 15.15 21.06 21.58
C LEU A 98 15.23 19.68 22.25
N LEU A 99 14.57 18.66 21.70
CA LEU A 99 14.62 17.30 22.24
C LEU A 99 16.04 16.73 22.20
N GLY A 100 16.77 16.94 21.10
CA GLY A 100 18.17 16.55 20.99
C GLY A 100 19.08 17.25 22.01
N LEU A 101 18.89 18.56 22.24
CA LEU A 101 19.62 19.28 23.28
C LEU A 101 19.33 18.75 24.68
N LEU A 102 18.06 18.44 24.99
CA LEU A 102 17.66 17.87 26.28
C LEU A 102 18.25 16.47 26.48
N LEU A 103 18.25 15.62 25.45
CA LEU A 103 18.89 14.30 25.49
C LEU A 103 20.41 14.38 25.70
N MET A 104 21.07 15.33 25.05
CA MET A 104 22.50 15.58 25.28
C MET A 104 22.77 16.05 26.72
N ALA A 105 21.97 16.98 27.24
CA ALA A 105 22.10 17.44 28.62
C ALA A 105 21.87 16.29 29.61
N PHE A 106 20.83 15.48 29.40
CA PHE A 106 20.56 14.28 30.20
C PHE A 106 21.75 13.32 30.16
N SER A 107 22.30 13.05 28.98
CA SER A 107 23.43 12.14 28.77
C SER A 107 24.68 12.54 29.57
N LEU A 108 24.92 13.85 29.73
CA LEU A 108 26.04 14.37 30.52
C LEU A 108 25.77 14.31 32.03
N LEU A 109 24.52 14.51 32.44
CA LEU A 109 24.14 14.60 33.86
C LEU A 109 23.89 13.23 34.50
N ILE A 110 23.39 12.25 33.74
CA ILE A 110 23.02 10.93 34.26
C ILE A 110 24.17 10.17 34.94
N PRO A 111 25.42 10.13 34.43
CA PRO A 111 26.50 9.43 35.14
C PRO A 111 26.83 10.09 36.49
N ILE A 112 26.80 11.43 36.56
CA ILE A 112 27.08 12.18 37.79
C ILE A 112 26.01 11.85 38.84
N TYR A 113 24.74 11.90 38.44
CA TYR A 113 23.61 11.60 39.32
C TYR A 113 23.69 10.16 39.87
N VAL A 114 23.93 9.18 39.00
CA VAL A 114 23.92 7.76 39.36
C VAL A 114 25.06 7.39 40.31
N ILE A 115 26.25 7.98 40.15
CA ILE A 115 27.39 7.76 41.05
C ILE A 115 27.05 8.25 42.47
N VAL A 116 26.49 9.46 42.59
CA VAL A 116 26.13 10.05 43.89
C VAL A 116 24.97 9.29 44.53
N PHE A 117 23.98 8.87 43.74
CA PHE A 117 22.80 8.17 44.23
C PHE A 117 23.11 6.75 44.71
N THR A 118 23.90 5.99 43.94
CA THR A 118 24.07 4.55 44.18
C THR A 118 25.21 4.26 45.16
N GLY A 119 26.30 5.05 45.11
CA GLY A 119 27.51 4.81 45.92
C GLY A 119 28.23 3.48 45.64
N SER A 120 27.82 2.72 44.61
CA SER A 120 28.36 1.42 44.25
C SER A 120 29.09 1.46 42.91
N TYR A 121 30.33 0.97 42.90
CA TYR A 121 31.17 0.89 41.70
C TYR A 121 30.68 -0.15 40.67
N VAL A 122 29.78 -1.05 41.06
CA VAL A 122 29.24 -2.09 40.16
C VAL A 122 27.82 -1.73 39.71
N VAL A 123 26.94 -1.40 40.65
CA VAL A 123 25.52 -1.12 40.33
C VAL A 123 25.36 0.22 39.59
N GLY A 124 26.19 1.22 39.91
CA GLY A 124 26.12 2.54 39.30
C GLY A 124 26.31 2.51 37.77
N PRO A 125 27.42 1.97 37.23
CA PRO A 125 27.62 1.89 35.79
C PRO A 125 26.52 1.12 35.04
N ILE A 126 26.03 0.02 35.63
CA ILE A 126 24.94 -0.78 35.04
C ILE A 126 23.65 0.04 34.95
N LEU A 127 23.26 0.71 36.04
CA LEU A 127 22.08 1.56 36.08
C LEU A 127 22.21 2.74 35.10
N CYS A 128 23.37 3.37 35.04
CA CYS A 128 23.66 4.47 34.12
C CYS A 128 23.51 4.04 32.67
N PHE A 129 24.01 2.85 32.31
CA PHE A 129 23.88 2.31 30.96
C PHE A 129 22.41 2.16 30.55
N PHE A 130 21.57 1.53 31.37
CA PHE A 130 20.16 1.34 31.04
C PHE A 130 19.37 2.66 30.97
N LEU A 131 19.64 3.61 31.87
CA LEU A 131 18.98 4.92 31.86
C LEU A 131 19.38 5.75 30.64
N PHE A 132 20.65 5.70 30.24
CA PHE A 132 21.12 6.32 29.02
C PHE A 132 20.49 5.67 27.78
N GLU A 133 20.65 4.35 27.65
CA GLU A 133 20.22 3.59 26.48
C GLU A 133 18.70 3.67 26.28
N SER A 134 17.91 3.59 27.34
CA SER A 134 16.44 3.66 27.24
C SER A 134 15.93 4.96 26.61
N LEU A 135 16.48 6.11 26.97
CA LEU A 135 16.03 7.39 26.41
C LEU A 135 16.53 7.62 24.98
N TRP A 136 17.75 7.17 24.66
CA TRP A 136 18.25 7.22 23.29
C TRP A 136 17.50 6.28 22.36
N CYS A 137 17.24 5.05 22.80
CA CYS A 137 16.42 4.08 22.08
C CYS A 137 15.02 4.64 21.81
N LEU A 138 14.36 5.23 22.82
CA LEU A 138 13.05 5.85 22.64
C LEU A 138 13.07 6.99 21.59
N ASN A 139 14.14 7.79 21.56
CA ASN A 139 14.31 8.85 20.59
C ASN A 139 14.51 8.30 19.16
N GLU A 140 15.29 7.22 18.99
CA GLU A 140 15.44 6.59 17.67
C GLU A 140 14.13 5.96 17.18
N VAL A 141 13.39 5.27 18.04
CA VAL A 141 12.05 4.73 17.71
C VAL A 141 11.09 5.86 17.30
N ALA A 142 11.13 7.00 18.00
CA ALA A 142 10.30 8.15 17.65
C ALA A 142 10.64 8.72 16.26
N LYS A 143 11.91 8.68 15.84
CA LYS A 143 12.33 9.10 14.49
C LYS A 143 11.85 8.13 13.41
N GLU A 144 11.94 6.82 13.64
CA GLU A 144 11.39 5.81 12.71
C GLU A 144 9.88 6.02 12.52
N LEU A 145 9.15 6.25 13.61
CA LEU A 145 7.69 6.48 13.57
C LEU A 145 7.27 7.79 12.90
N GLU A 146 8.18 8.75 12.72
CA GLU A 146 7.88 10.03 12.05
C GLU A 146 7.62 9.85 10.55
N ASN A 147 8.28 8.88 9.91
CA ASN A 147 8.22 8.69 8.46
C ASN A 147 7.66 7.31 8.08
N PRO A 148 6.35 7.05 8.31
CA PRO A 148 5.77 5.72 8.14
C PRO A 148 5.78 5.21 6.69
N PHE A 149 5.96 6.10 5.70
CA PHE A 149 5.99 5.78 4.27
C PHE A 149 7.42 5.70 3.70
N GLY A 150 8.43 5.55 4.57
CA GLY A 150 9.83 5.46 4.21
C GLY A 150 10.21 4.13 3.55
N GLN A 151 11.45 3.69 3.81
CA GLN A 151 12.02 2.45 3.28
C GLN A 151 12.62 1.57 4.39
N ASP A 152 12.33 1.89 5.65
CA ASP A 152 12.80 1.15 6.82
C ASP A 152 12.00 -0.16 6.96
N THR A 153 12.54 -1.10 7.73
CA THR A 153 11.94 -2.44 7.88
C THR A 153 10.57 -2.38 8.59
N ASN A 154 10.36 -1.35 9.42
CA ASN A 154 9.13 -1.15 10.19
C ASN A 154 8.13 -0.22 9.49
N ASP A 155 8.42 0.23 8.26
CA ASP A 155 7.54 1.11 7.51
C ASP A 155 6.38 0.35 6.86
N ILE A 156 5.33 1.10 6.50
CA ILE A 156 4.18 0.54 5.82
C ILE A 156 4.55 0.14 4.38
N SER A 157 4.24 -1.11 4.01
CA SER A 157 4.55 -1.63 2.68
C SER A 157 3.50 -1.23 1.65
N LEU A 158 3.64 -0.02 1.07
CA LEU A 158 2.72 0.48 0.04
C LEU A 158 2.50 -0.51 -1.12
N THR A 159 3.53 -1.28 -1.48
CA THR A 159 3.44 -2.35 -2.47
C THR A 159 2.46 -3.46 -2.07
N ASP A 160 2.49 -3.93 -0.81
CA ASP A 160 1.56 -4.98 -0.34
C ASP A 160 0.11 -4.47 -0.35
N PHE A 161 -0.11 -3.23 0.09
CA PHE A 161 -1.43 -2.60 0.00
C PHE A 161 -1.93 -2.50 -1.44
N HIS A 162 -1.06 -2.12 -2.38
CA HIS A 162 -1.41 -2.04 -3.79
C HIS A 162 -1.74 -3.42 -4.38
N MET A 163 -0.95 -4.45 -4.05
CA MET A 163 -1.20 -5.83 -4.51
C MET A 163 -2.56 -6.34 -4.04
N ARG A 164 -2.87 -6.19 -2.74
CA ARG A 164 -4.18 -6.61 -2.20
C ARG A 164 -5.34 -5.86 -2.83
N PHE A 165 -5.13 -4.60 -3.22
CA PHE A 165 -6.13 -3.82 -3.93
C PHE A 165 -6.35 -4.35 -5.35
N VAL A 166 -5.28 -4.68 -6.08
CA VAL A 166 -5.36 -5.28 -7.42
C VAL A 166 -6.01 -6.66 -7.38
N ASP A 167 -5.64 -7.51 -6.41
CA ASP A 167 -6.26 -8.83 -6.22
C ASP A 167 -7.78 -8.71 -6.00
N ALA A 168 -8.22 -7.74 -5.19
CA ALA A 168 -9.63 -7.48 -4.97
C ALA A 168 -10.37 -7.02 -6.24
N LEU A 169 -9.72 -6.26 -7.12
CA LEU A 169 -10.29 -5.88 -8.41
C LEU A 169 -10.41 -7.07 -9.36
N ASP A 170 -9.41 -7.96 -9.36
CA ASP A 170 -9.41 -9.18 -10.18
C ASP A 170 -10.56 -10.11 -9.77
N ASP A 171 -10.74 -10.34 -8.46
CA ASP A 171 -11.85 -11.12 -7.90
C ASP A 171 -13.23 -10.58 -8.31
N VAL A 172 -13.41 -9.25 -8.26
CA VAL A 172 -14.65 -8.61 -8.69
C VAL A 172 -14.87 -8.82 -10.19
N SER A 173 -13.83 -8.64 -11.01
CA SER A 173 -13.92 -8.80 -12.46
C SER A 173 -14.33 -10.23 -12.88
N TRP A 174 -13.82 -11.25 -12.18
CA TRP A 174 -14.13 -12.64 -12.43
C TRP A 174 -15.54 -13.03 -11.96
N SER A 175 -15.96 -12.49 -10.79
CA SER A 175 -17.29 -12.74 -10.24
C SER A 175 -18.41 -12.20 -11.14
N GLU A 176 -18.21 -11.05 -11.78
CA GLU A 176 -19.15 -10.45 -12.73
C GLU A 176 -19.33 -11.34 -13.98
N GLN A 177 -18.25 -11.90 -14.52
CA GLN A 177 -18.33 -12.82 -15.67
C GLN A 177 -19.13 -14.09 -15.33
N GLN A 178 -18.93 -14.67 -14.14
CA GLN A 178 -19.68 -15.86 -13.72
C GLN A 178 -21.16 -15.56 -13.43
N ALA A 179 -21.48 -14.41 -12.82
CA ALA A 179 -22.86 -13.99 -12.54
C ALA A 179 -23.64 -13.67 -13.82
N MET A 180 -23.01 -12.97 -14.77
CA MET A 180 -23.59 -12.70 -16.10
C MET A 180 -23.82 -13.98 -16.90
N LEU A 181 -22.88 -14.94 -16.86
CA LEU A 181 -23.06 -16.25 -17.49
C LEU A 181 -24.22 -17.04 -16.87
N ARG A 182 -24.43 -16.93 -15.55
CA ARG A 182 -25.55 -17.57 -14.84
C ARG A 182 -26.90 -16.94 -15.20
N GLN A 183 -26.96 -15.61 -15.30
CA GLN A 183 -28.20 -14.91 -15.69
C GLN A 183 -28.62 -15.19 -17.13
N ASN A 184 -27.67 -15.26 -18.06
CA ASN A 184 -27.97 -15.60 -19.46
C ASN A 184 -28.32 -17.10 -19.65
N PHE A 185 -27.88 -18.00 -18.78
CA PHE A 185 -28.27 -19.42 -18.84
C PHE A 185 -29.60 -19.75 -18.13
N PHE A 186 -30.01 -18.96 -17.13
CA PHE A 186 -31.26 -19.19 -16.38
C PHE A 186 -32.44 -18.30 -16.83
N GLY A 187 -32.36 -17.79 -18.05
CA GLY A 187 -33.52 -17.29 -18.78
C GLY A 187 -34.45 -18.44 -19.17
N ALA A 188 -35.44 -18.68 -18.30
CA ALA A 188 -36.61 -19.55 -18.46
C ALA A 188 -36.37 -21.08 -18.43
N ASP A 189 -36.84 -21.69 -17.33
CA ASP A 189 -37.44 -23.05 -17.27
C ASP A 189 -36.66 -24.25 -16.68
N GLU A 190 -35.45 -24.09 -16.14
CA GLU A 190 -34.75 -25.21 -15.49
C GLU A 190 -34.35 -24.84 -14.04
N GLY A 191 -34.61 -25.73 -13.08
CA GLY A 191 -34.30 -25.54 -11.66
C GLY A 191 -32.79 -25.41 -11.37
N PRO A 192 -32.38 -25.06 -10.12
CA PRO A 192 -30.98 -24.81 -9.80
C PRO A 192 -30.12 -26.03 -10.12
N PRO A 193 -29.00 -25.87 -10.85
CA PRO A 193 -28.19 -26.99 -11.29
C PRO A 193 -27.32 -27.47 -10.12
N ALA A 194 -26.97 -28.76 -10.16
CA ALA A 194 -26.02 -29.33 -9.21
C ALA A 194 -24.68 -28.56 -9.24
N PRO A 195 -23.98 -28.43 -8.10
CA PRO A 195 -22.68 -27.79 -8.05
C PRO A 195 -21.73 -28.40 -9.09
N LEU A 196 -21.06 -27.56 -9.89
CA LEU A 196 -20.06 -28.04 -10.84
C LEU A 196 -18.93 -28.74 -10.06
N PRO A 197 -18.37 -29.84 -10.60
CA PRO A 197 -17.23 -30.48 -9.98
C PRO A 197 -16.06 -29.49 -10.00
N MET A 198 -15.59 -29.13 -8.80
CA MET A 198 -14.36 -28.35 -8.62
C MET A 198 -13.24 -29.10 -9.32
N ASP A 199 -12.69 -28.53 -10.40
CA ASP A 199 -11.50 -29.07 -11.05
C ASP A 199 -10.30 -28.85 -10.12
N PRO A 200 -9.70 -29.91 -9.55
CA PRO A 200 -8.54 -29.76 -8.68
C PRO A 200 -7.31 -29.20 -9.41
N ALA A 201 -7.32 -29.12 -10.75
CA ALA A 201 -6.22 -28.56 -11.55
C ALA A 201 -6.28 -27.03 -11.71
N ALA A 202 -7.43 -26.38 -11.49
CA ALA A 202 -7.54 -24.92 -11.54
C ALA A 202 -6.96 -24.21 -10.31
N HIS A 203 -6.53 -24.98 -9.29
CA HIS A 203 -5.73 -24.49 -8.15
C HIS A 203 -4.23 -24.78 -8.30
N GLY A 204 -3.78 -25.12 -9.50
CA GLY A 204 -2.36 -25.28 -9.84
C GLY A 204 -1.62 -23.96 -10.03
N VAL A 205 -1.91 -22.93 -9.24
CA VAL A 205 -0.86 -21.95 -8.93
C VAL A 205 -0.04 -22.64 -7.85
N GLU A 206 1.13 -23.14 -8.25
CA GLU A 206 2.17 -23.53 -7.30
C GLU A 206 2.44 -22.29 -6.44
N LEU A 207 1.79 -22.24 -5.28
CA LEU A 207 2.12 -21.32 -4.20
C LEU A 207 3.60 -21.58 -3.94
N LEU A 208 4.45 -20.67 -4.40
CA LEU A 208 5.83 -20.62 -3.96
C LEU A 208 5.77 -20.75 -2.44
N PRO A 209 6.51 -21.70 -1.83
CA PRO A 209 6.40 -21.99 -0.42
C PRO A 209 6.56 -20.67 0.31
N ALA A 210 5.57 -20.32 1.15
CA ALA A 210 5.64 -19.20 2.04
C ALA A 210 6.99 -19.32 2.76
N LYS A 211 7.95 -18.47 2.37
CA LYS A 211 9.22 -18.39 3.07
C LYS A 211 8.83 -17.98 4.48
N GLU A 212 8.99 -18.89 5.43
CA GLU A 212 8.67 -18.66 6.83
C GLU A 212 9.32 -17.35 7.27
N VAL A 213 8.54 -16.27 7.27
CA VAL A 213 8.87 -15.10 8.07
C VAL A 213 8.38 -15.49 9.46
N GLY A 214 9.22 -16.27 10.13
CA GLY A 214 9.13 -16.46 11.56
C GLY A 214 9.28 -15.11 12.23
N MET A 215 8.16 -14.46 12.52
CA MET A 215 8.12 -13.41 13.51
C MET A 215 8.22 -14.09 14.88
N ARG A 216 9.47 -14.34 15.28
CA ARG A 216 9.79 -14.38 16.70
C ARG A 216 9.47 -13.00 17.25
N ILE A 217 8.73 -13.00 18.35
CA ILE A 217 8.54 -11.88 19.29
C ILE A 217 9.89 -11.28 19.64
#